data_AF-A0AAV1T9U1-F1
#
_entry.id   AF-A0AAV1T9U1-F1
#
_cell.length_a   1.000
_cell.length_b   1.000
_cell.length_c   1.000
_cell.angle_alpha   90.00
_cell.angle_beta   90.00
_cell.angle_gamma   90.00
#
_symmetry.space_group_name_H-M   'P 1'
#
loop_
_entity.id
_entity.type
_entity.pdbx_description
1 polymer ?
#
loop_
_entity_poly.entity_id
_entity_poly.type
_entity_poly.pdbx_seq_one_letter_code
_entity_poly.pdbx_strand_id
1 'polypeptide(L)'
;MDTIRGRHDEYLKIVKRAIAYASGGKTDQVELRVNQTVPSLPRPLLRPDLQVYNHTTHTVLVVGLAVAFDEQPNDDPRTSSLVRTAKAKRDKYDCVKRHLERQG
;
A
#
# COMPACT_ATOMS: atom_id res chain seq x y z
N MET A 1 23.12 -9.68 0.95
CA MET A 1 21.76 -9.36 0.47
C MET A 1 21.18 -8.32 1.41
N ASP A 2 20.48 -7.32 0.88
CA ASP A 2 19.88 -6.23 1.67
C ASP A 2 18.78 -6.81 2.58
N THR A 3 19.11 -6.98 3.86
CA THR A 3 18.21 -7.55 4.89
C THR A 3 16.94 -6.73 5.04
N ILE A 4 16.98 -5.44 4.67
CA ILE A 4 15.83 -4.56 4.75
C ILE A 4 14.82 -4.92 3.68
N ARG A 5 15.29 -5.06 2.43
CA ARG A 5 14.45 -5.43 1.30
C ARG A 5 13.86 -6.83 1.46
N GLY A 6 14.65 -7.79 1.94
CA GLY A 6 14.17 -9.14 2.20
C GLY A 6 13.02 -9.20 3.21
N ARG A 7 13.13 -8.44 4.31
CA ARG A 7 12.06 -8.38 5.34
C ARG A 7 10.80 -7.72 4.80
N HIS A 8 10.94 -6.62 4.03
CA HIS A 8 9.80 -5.95 3.39
C HIS A 8 9.07 -6.89 2.42
N ASP A 9 9.81 -7.58 1.55
CA ASP A 9 9.23 -8.52 0.58
C ASP A 9 8.50 -9.70 1.27
N GLU A 10 9.02 -10.20 2.40
CA GLU A 10 8.34 -11.24 3.19
C GLU A 10 7.02 -10.74 3.80
N TYR A 11 7.01 -9.55 4.43
CA TYR A 11 5.76 -8.98 4.93
C TYR A 11 4.75 -8.71 3.80
N LEU A 12 5.23 -8.27 2.64
CA LEU A 12 4.38 -8.06 1.47
C LEU A 12 3.72 -9.36 1.00
N LYS A 13 4.45 -10.49 1.02
CA LYS A 13 3.90 -11.83 0.74
C LYS A 13 2.84 -12.22 1.76
N ILE A 14 3.07 -11.97 3.05
CA ILE A 14 2.12 -12.29 4.14
C ILE A 14 0.82 -11.51 3.95
N VAL A 15 0.91 -10.19 3.76
CA VAL A 15 -0.26 -9.33 3.55
C VAL A 15 -1.01 -9.72 2.27
N LYS A 16 -0.29 -10.01 1.17
CA LYS A 16 -0.90 -10.51 -0.07
C LYS A 16 -1.73 -11.78 0.15
N ARG A 17 -1.20 -12.75 0.90
CA ARG A 17 -1.91 -13.99 1.24
C ARG A 17 -3.14 -13.73 2.10
N ALA A 18 -3.03 -12.86 3.08
CA ALA A 18 -4.15 -12.49 3.95
C ALA A 18 -5.29 -11.82 3.16
N ILE A 19 -4.97 -10.90 2.24
CA ILE A 19 -5.96 -10.27 1.36
C ILE A 19 -6.62 -11.32 0.46
N ALA A 20 -5.85 -12.20 -0.17
CA ALA A 20 -6.39 -13.25 -1.03
C ALA A 20 -7.34 -14.21 -0.28
N TYR A 21 -6.97 -14.58 0.96
CA TYR A 21 -7.82 -15.39 1.83
C TYR A 21 -9.11 -14.67 2.23
N ALA A 22 -9.01 -13.40 2.65
CA ALA A 22 -10.16 -12.59 3.03
C ALA A 22 -11.14 -12.34 1.87
N SER A 23 -10.63 -12.27 0.64
CA SER A 23 -11.46 -12.14 -0.56
C SER A 23 -12.24 -13.42 -0.91
N GLY A 24 -11.99 -14.56 -0.25
CA GLY A 24 -12.87 -15.74 -0.25
C GLY A 24 -13.18 -16.32 -1.63
N GLY A 25 -12.26 -16.20 -2.61
CA GLY A 25 -12.47 -16.67 -3.98
C GLY A 25 -13.26 -15.72 -4.89
N LYS A 26 -13.69 -14.55 -4.40
CA LYS A 26 -14.28 -13.46 -5.23
C LYS A 26 -13.20 -12.62 -5.91
N THR A 27 -12.16 -13.27 -6.42
CA THR A 27 -11.00 -12.62 -7.05
C THR A 27 -11.38 -11.76 -8.24
N ASP A 28 -12.49 -12.06 -8.92
CA ASP A 28 -12.98 -11.26 -10.05
C ASP A 28 -13.57 -9.91 -9.61
N GLN A 29 -13.94 -9.76 -8.33
CA GLN A 29 -14.49 -8.51 -7.78
C GLN A 29 -13.43 -7.67 -7.07
N VAL A 30 -12.39 -8.31 -6.54
CA VAL A 30 -11.30 -7.65 -5.83
C VAL A 30 -9.98 -7.90 -6.53
N GLU A 31 -9.49 -6.88 -7.23
CA GLU A 31 -8.20 -6.93 -7.91
C GLU A 31 -7.10 -6.41 -6.98
N LEU A 32 -6.08 -7.25 -6.78
CA LEU A 32 -4.89 -6.91 -6.01
C LEU A 32 -3.69 -6.67 -6.93
N ARG A 33 -3.14 -5.47 -6.91
CA ARG A 33 -1.90 -5.11 -7.60
C ARG A 33 -0.78 -4.88 -6.60
N VAL A 34 0.39 -5.46 -6.84
CA VAL A 34 1.55 -5.39 -5.93
C VAL A 34 2.74 -4.79 -6.67
N ASN A 35 3.35 -3.72 -6.12
CA ASN A 35 4.49 -3.04 -6.74
C ASN A 35 4.28 -2.60 -8.21
N GLN A 36 3.02 -2.39 -8.60
CA GLN A 36 2.65 -1.97 -9.96
C GLN A 36 2.35 -0.48 -10.00
N THR A 37 2.45 0.12 -11.19
CA THR A 37 2.03 1.51 -11.41
C THR A 37 0.52 1.64 -11.29
N VAL A 38 0.06 2.80 -10.84
CA VAL A 38 -1.36 3.13 -10.85
C VAL A 38 -1.82 3.29 -12.31
N PRO A 39 -2.88 2.59 -12.75
CA PRO A 39 -3.36 2.67 -14.13
C PRO A 39 -3.76 4.10 -14.52
N SER A 40 -3.46 4.45 -15.77
CA SER A 40 -3.83 5.72 -16.41
C SER A 40 -3.31 6.99 -15.72
N LEU A 41 -2.38 6.88 -14.76
CA LEU A 41 -1.70 8.03 -14.15
C LEU A 41 -0.56 8.52 -15.08
N PRO A 42 -0.61 9.75 -15.63
CA PRO A 42 0.29 10.16 -16.72
C PRO A 42 1.78 10.26 -16.37
N ARG A 43 2.14 10.35 -15.08
CA ARG A 43 3.48 10.20 -14.40
C ARG A 43 3.43 10.89 -13.02
N PRO A 44 4.34 10.59 -12.05
CA PRO A 44 5.52 9.72 -12.12
C PRO A 44 5.21 8.25 -11.84
N LEU A 45 6.22 7.37 -11.98
CA LEU A 45 6.26 5.92 -11.71
C LEU A 45 5.90 5.55 -10.25
N LEU A 46 4.78 6.03 -9.74
CA LEU A 46 4.31 5.67 -8.41
C LEU A 46 3.86 4.22 -8.46
N ARG A 47 4.65 3.38 -7.79
CA ARG A 47 4.38 1.97 -7.56
C ARG A 47 4.09 1.79 -6.07
N PRO A 48 2.82 1.92 -5.63
CA PRO A 48 2.44 1.52 -4.28
C PRO A 48 2.82 0.07 -4.02
N ASP A 49 3.10 -0.24 -2.77
CA ASP A 49 3.41 -1.61 -2.36
C ASP A 49 2.18 -2.50 -2.65
N LEU A 50 0.98 -1.99 -2.32
CA LEU A 50 -0.29 -2.63 -2.64
C LEU A 50 -1.32 -1.63 -3.16
N GLN A 51 -2.11 -2.07 -4.13
CA GLN A 51 -3.36 -1.43 -4.56
C GLN A 51 -4.46 -2.49 -4.50
N VAL A 52 -5.54 -2.22 -3.77
CA VAL A 52 -6.70 -3.10 -3.67
C VAL A 52 -7.88 -2.40 -4.31
N TYR A 53 -8.30 -2.88 -5.48
CA TYR A 53 -9.45 -2.39 -6.20
C TYR A 53 -10.64 -3.28 -5.88
N ASN A 54 -11.72 -2.68 -5.38
CA ASN A 54 -13.00 -3.35 -5.25
C ASN A 54 -13.92 -2.79 -6.35
N HIS A 55 -14.09 -3.57 -7.41
CA HIS A 55 -14.85 -3.18 -8.60
C HIS A 55 -16.36 -3.12 -8.34
N THR A 56 -16.86 -3.75 -7.28
CA THR A 56 -18.28 -3.68 -6.89
C THR A 56 -18.62 -2.36 -6.21
N THR A 57 -17.75 -1.87 -5.35
CA THR A 57 -17.97 -0.64 -4.58
C THR A 57 -17.29 0.58 -5.20
N HIS A 58 -16.54 0.40 -6.29
CA HIS A 58 -15.74 1.45 -6.91
C HIS A 58 -14.76 2.09 -5.91
N THR A 59 -14.20 1.27 -5.01
CA THR A 59 -13.24 1.74 -4.00
C THR A 59 -11.85 1.23 -4.29
N VAL A 60 -10.85 2.06 -4.01
CA VAL A 60 -9.44 1.71 -4.16
C VAL A 60 -8.71 2.03 -2.87
N LEU A 61 -8.01 1.04 -2.32
CA LEU A 61 -7.06 1.25 -1.23
C LEU A 61 -5.65 1.27 -1.80
N VAL A 62 -4.91 2.34 -1.53
CA VAL A 62 -3.49 2.49 -1.87
C VAL A 62 -2.67 2.39 -0.60
N VAL A 63 -1.78 1.40 -0.52
CA VAL A 63 -1.04 1.09 0.70
C VAL A 63 0.46 1.14 0.45
N GLY A 64 1.18 1.84 1.32
CA GLY A 64 2.63 1.79 1.41
C GLY A 64 3.06 1.19 2.73
N LEU A 65 3.65 0.01 2.71
CA LEU A 65 4.14 -0.74 3.87
C LEU A 65 5.44 -0.14 4.42
N ALA A 66 5.43 0.23 5.69
CA ALA A 66 6.63 0.60 6.43
C ALA A 66 6.86 -0.46 7.51
N VAL A 67 8.05 -1.05 7.53
CA VAL A 67 8.42 -2.10 8.49
C VAL A 67 9.52 -1.55 9.38
N ALA A 68 9.24 -1.39 10.67
CA ALA A 68 10.26 -1.03 11.65
C ALA A 68 11.20 -2.22 11.89
N PHE A 69 12.49 -1.93 12.06
CA PHE A 69 13.49 -2.95 12.37
C PHE A 69 13.60 -3.21 13.86
N ASP A 70 13.53 -2.14 14.65
CA ASP A 70 13.52 -2.16 16.10
C ASP A 70 12.09 -2.24 16.63
N GLU A 71 11.91 -2.88 17.78
CA GLU A 71 10.67 -2.76 18.55
C GLU A 71 10.43 -1.29 18.89
N GLN A 72 9.24 -0.79 18.56
CA GLN A 72 8.78 0.54 18.96
C GLN A 72 7.76 0.35 20.09
N PRO A 73 8.21 0.19 21.36
CA PRO A 73 7.31 -0.06 22.49
C PRO A 73 6.43 1.15 22.83
N ASN A 74 6.75 2.33 22.29
CA ASN A 74 5.98 3.55 22.49
C ASN A 74 5.92 4.32 21.17
N ASP A 75 4.75 4.30 20.52
CA ASP A 75 4.52 4.99 19.24
C ASP A 75 4.11 6.45 19.52
N ASP A 76 4.99 7.21 20.20
CA ASP A 76 4.75 8.64 20.46
C ASP A 76 4.66 9.36 19.10
N PRO A 77 3.51 9.99 18.77
CA PRO A 77 3.31 10.64 17.48
C PRO A 77 4.33 11.74 17.16
N ARG A 78 5.01 12.30 18.17
CA ARG A 78 5.98 13.40 18.01
C ARG A 78 7.37 12.91 17.61
N THR A 79 7.74 11.70 18.01
CA THR A 79 9.08 11.13 17.81
C THR A 79 9.09 9.89 16.90
N SER A 80 7.93 9.29 16.66
CA SER A 80 7.79 8.09 15.83
C SER A 80 8.20 8.33 14.37
N SER A 81 9.21 7.57 13.94
CA SER A 81 9.64 7.50 12.54
C SER A 81 8.56 6.90 11.64
N LEU A 82 7.72 6.00 12.17
CA LEU A 82 6.58 5.44 11.45
C LEU A 82 5.50 6.50 11.19
N VAL A 83 5.18 7.34 12.18
CA VAL A 83 4.21 8.44 11.99
C VAL A 83 4.69 9.45 10.95
N ARG A 84 5.98 9.83 11.01
CA ARG A 84 6.60 10.71 10.00
C ARG A 84 6.57 10.06 8.61
N THR A 85 6.90 8.77 8.52
CA THR A 85 6.87 8.00 7.27
C THR A 85 5.45 7.89 6.72
N ALA A 86 4.46 7.66 7.58
CA ALA A 86 3.06 7.57 7.19
C ALA A 86 2.57 8.91 6.61
N LYS A 87 2.90 10.04 7.25
CA LYS A 87 2.61 11.38 6.71
C LYS A 87 3.27 11.59 5.35
N ALA A 88 4.57 11.34 5.23
CA ALA A 88 5.30 11.49 3.98
C ALA A 88 4.72 10.60 2.85
N LYS A 89 4.30 9.38 3.17
CA LYS A 89 3.64 8.48 2.21
C LYS A 89 2.25 9.00 1.81
N ARG A 90 1.46 9.55 2.74
CA ARG A 90 0.17 10.18 2.41
C ARG A 90 0.37 11.35 1.45
N ASP A 91 1.30 12.25 1.75
CA ASP A 91 1.60 13.40 0.89
C ASP A 91 2.07 12.93 -0.49
N LYS A 92 2.93 11.89 -0.56
CA LYS A 92 3.39 11.27 -1.81
C LYS A 92 2.25 10.70 -2.66
N TYR A 93 1.27 10.03 -2.03
CA TYR A 93 0.17 9.38 -2.73
C TYR A 93 -1.07 10.27 -2.89
N ASP A 94 -1.04 11.52 -2.44
CA ASP A 94 -2.18 12.44 -2.57
C ASP A 94 -2.53 12.70 -4.05
N CYS A 95 -1.53 12.74 -4.93
CA CYS A 95 -1.76 12.84 -6.37
C CYS A 95 -2.42 11.58 -6.97
N VAL A 96 -2.12 10.39 -6.42
CA VAL A 96 -2.79 9.14 -6.80
C VAL A 96 -4.24 9.17 -6.36
N LYS A 97 -4.51 9.61 -5.12
CA LYS A 97 -5.86 9.77 -4.60
C LYS A 97 -6.70 10.68 -5.52
N ARG A 98 -6.22 11.91 -5.76
CA ARG A 98 -6.90 12.88 -6.65
C ARG A 98 -7.08 12.36 -8.08
N HIS A 99 -6.15 11.53 -8.55
CA HIS A 99 -6.26 10.91 -9.87
C HIS A 99 -7.38 9.88 -9.93
N LEU A 100 -7.42 8.96 -8.96
CA LEU A 100 -8.45 7.93 -8.86
C LEU A 100 -9.84 8.54 -8.61
N GLU A 101 -9.94 9.56 -7.75
CA GLU A 101 -11.21 10.28 -7.50
C GLU A 101 -11.79 10.92 -8.77
N ARG A 102 -10.95 11.30 -9.75
CA ARG A 102 -11.43 11.82 -11.04
C ARG A 102 -11.94 10.74 -11.99
N GLN A 103 -11.68 9.47 -11.73
CA GLN A 103 -12.09 8.35 -12.58
C GLN A 103 -13.48 7.79 -12.22
N GLY A 104 -14.05 8.21 -11.09
CA GLY A 104 -15.27 7.61 -10.53
C GLY A 104 -14.98 6.26 -9.87
#